data_AF-A0A429ALN8-F1
#
_entry.id   AF-A0A429ALN8-F1
#
_cell.length_a   1.000
_cell.length_b   1.000
_cell.length_c   1.000
_cell.angle_alpha   90.00
_cell.angle_beta   90.00
_cell.angle_gamma   90.00
#
_symmetry.space_group_name_H-M   'P 1'
#
loop_
_entity.id
_entity.type
_entity.pdbx_description
1 polymer ?
#
loop_
_entity_poly.entity_id
_entity_poly.type
_entity_poly.pdbx_seq_one_letter_code
_entity_poly.pdbx_strand_id
1 'polypeptide(L)'
;MAAVVEVSAYADESPQYGAVSSLIEDPDLVQGVDLGYARSELCTIQIANLQSVCAALGMEEETLRREPLAFTTKDGVFVGPWSLAVKVAMRVAELNGEAVMQKVIAEEEKIELESVHGWTYTTGRGSTREEHWVPPTRLTDFHAKQLMSLNILREWCGKEIIERLDELEALREEVRRLGMLVERAIAELRRCGQGAIAATMESDLGVPVSTLVLRRRMKKRPGG
;
A
#
# COMPACT_ATOMS: atom_id res chain seq x y z
N MET A 1 6.34 -27.84 -17.77
CA MET A 1 5.35 -27.67 -16.68
C MET A 1 5.95 -28.03 -15.33
N ALA A 2 6.30 -29.29 -15.03
CA ALA A 2 6.86 -29.67 -13.72
C ALA A 2 8.06 -28.81 -13.24
N ALA A 3 9.01 -28.48 -14.13
CA ALA A 3 10.19 -27.68 -13.77
C ALA A 3 9.89 -26.21 -13.40
N VAL A 4 8.81 -25.61 -13.92
CA VAL A 4 8.44 -24.21 -13.56
C VAL A 4 7.83 -24.18 -12.17
N VAL A 5 7.05 -25.21 -11.87
CA VAL A 5 6.33 -25.40 -10.62
C VAL A 5 7.32 -25.75 -9.49
N GLU A 6 8.27 -26.64 -9.74
CA GLU A 6 9.24 -27.11 -8.74
C GLU A 6 10.20 -26.02 -8.27
N VAL A 7 10.63 -25.11 -9.17
CA VAL A 7 11.50 -23.97 -8.81
C VAL A 7 10.76 -22.91 -8.00
N SER A 8 9.43 -22.91 -8.06
CA SER A 8 8.59 -21.85 -7.48
C SER A 8 7.80 -22.31 -6.25
N ALA A 9 7.91 -23.58 -5.85
CA ALA A 9 7.02 -24.27 -4.91
C ALA A 9 7.12 -23.84 -3.42
N TYR A 10 7.86 -22.79 -3.09
CA TYR A 10 8.01 -22.29 -1.70
C TYR A 10 8.04 -20.76 -1.60
N ALA A 11 7.83 -20.05 -2.72
CA ALA A 11 7.87 -18.59 -2.66
C ALA A 11 6.64 -18.01 -1.93
N ASP A 12 5.52 -18.73 -1.88
CA ASP A 12 4.25 -18.34 -1.25
C ASP A 12 4.35 -18.09 0.26
N GLU A 13 5.28 -18.74 0.94
CA GLU A 13 5.56 -18.50 2.37
C GLU A 13 6.53 -17.33 2.62
N SER A 14 7.10 -16.75 1.55
CA SER A 14 8.11 -15.69 1.65
C SER A 14 7.48 -14.29 1.73
N PRO A 15 8.15 -13.33 2.40
CA PRO A 15 7.74 -11.93 2.35
C PRO A 15 7.74 -11.32 0.94
N GLN A 16 8.57 -11.84 0.03
CA GLN A 16 8.57 -11.41 -1.36
C GLN A 16 7.26 -11.77 -2.06
N TYR A 17 6.65 -12.91 -1.75
CA TYR A 17 5.34 -13.23 -2.27
C TYR A 17 4.26 -12.29 -1.77
N GLY A 18 4.28 -11.95 -0.48
CA GLY A 18 3.38 -10.94 0.08
C GLY A 18 3.49 -9.60 -0.67
N ALA A 19 4.71 -9.16 -0.96
CA ALA A 19 4.96 -7.95 -1.75
C ALA A 19 4.40 -8.06 -3.18
N VAL A 20 4.73 -9.12 -3.92
CA VAL A 20 4.25 -9.32 -5.30
C VAL A 20 2.73 -9.44 -5.36
N SER A 21 2.13 -10.29 -4.52
CA SER A 21 0.68 -10.49 -4.44
C SER A 21 -0.06 -9.17 -4.18
N SER A 22 0.43 -8.35 -3.23
CA SER A 22 -0.19 -7.05 -2.94
C SER A 22 -0.19 -6.07 -4.11
N LEU A 23 0.75 -6.19 -5.06
CA LEU A 23 0.84 -5.33 -6.24
C LEU A 23 0.04 -5.88 -7.42
N ILE A 24 0.10 -7.19 -7.65
CA ILE A 24 -0.52 -7.84 -8.80
C ILE A 24 -2.02 -8.04 -8.60
N GLU A 25 -2.48 -8.35 -7.39
CA GLU A 25 -3.90 -8.55 -7.10
C GLU A 25 -4.68 -7.23 -7.01
N ASP A 26 -4.00 -6.09 -7.10
CA ASP A 26 -4.60 -4.78 -7.00
C ASP A 26 -4.95 -4.20 -8.38
N PRO A 27 -6.24 -4.15 -8.75
CA PRO A 27 -6.67 -3.74 -10.09
C PRO A 27 -6.48 -2.25 -10.36
N ASP A 28 -6.23 -1.44 -9.33
CA ASP A 28 -5.92 -0.02 -9.47
C ASP A 28 -4.43 0.18 -9.83
N LEU A 29 -3.57 -0.80 -9.59
CA LEU A 29 -2.14 -0.75 -9.91
C LEU A 29 -1.81 -1.41 -11.26
N VAL A 30 -2.40 -2.57 -11.55
CA VAL A 30 -2.19 -3.29 -12.80
C VAL A 30 -3.42 -4.14 -13.15
N GLN A 31 -3.77 -4.19 -14.43
CA GLN A 31 -4.88 -4.99 -14.93
C GLN A 31 -4.41 -6.04 -15.92
N GLY A 32 -5.12 -7.16 -15.98
CA GLY A 32 -4.83 -8.25 -16.92
C GLY A 32 -3.58 -9.06 -16.55
N VAL A 33 -3.14 -8.97 -15.30
CA VAL A 33 -2.07 -9.75 -14.71
C VAL A 33 -2.62 -10.46 -13.48
N ASP A 34 -2.41 -11.77 -13.39
CA ASP A 34 -2.85 -12.59 -12.27
C ASP A 34 -1.69 -13.46 -11.78
N LEU A 35 -1.72 -13.79 -10.49
CA LEU A 35 -0.82 -14.80 -9.93
C LEU A 35 -1.46 -16.20 -10.00
N GLY A 36 -0.62 -17.15 -10.38
CA GLY A 36 -0.88 -18.57 -10.33
C GLY A 36 -1.62 -19.12 -11.54
N TYR A 37 -1.01 -20.07 -12.26
CA TYR A 37 -1.56 -20.72 -13.45
C TYR A 37 -2.64 -21.78 -13.13
N ALA A 38 -2.51 -22.45 -11.99
CA ALA A 38 -3.48 -23.42 -11.49
C ALA A 38 -3.78 -23.14 -10.01
N ARG A 39 -4.90 -23.65 -9.48
CA ARG A 39 -5.26 -23.49 -8.04
C ARG A 39 -4.18 -23.97 -7.07
N SER A 40 -3.30 -24.86 -7.50
CA SER A 40 -2.18 -25.40 -6.72
C SER A 40 -0.85 -24.71 -6.99
N GLU A 41 -0.80 -23.75 -7.90
CA GLU A 41 0.42 -23.06 -8.34
C GLU A 41 0.27 -21.57 -8.03
N LEU A 42 0.87 -21.09 -6.93
CA LEU A 42 0.78 -19.68 -6.53
C LEU A 42 1.90 -18.82 -7.15
N CYS A 43 2.97 -19.46 -7.61
CA CYS A 43 4.23 -18.78 -7.92
C CYS A 43 4.52 -18.75 -9.43
N THR A 44 3.49 -18.50 -10.23
CA THR A 44 3.57 -18.22 -11.67
C THR A 44 2.81 -16.93 -11.97
N ILE A 45 3.12 -16.27 -13.08
CA ILE A 45 2.40 -15.08 -13.53
C ILE A 45 1.60 -15.42 -14.79
N GLN A 46 0.36 -14.98 -14.84
CA GLN A 46 -0.49 -15.02 -16.01
C GLN A 46 -0.74 -13.62 -16.53
N ILE A 47 -0.65 -13.44 -17.84
CA ILE A 47 -0.89 -12.16 -18.50
C ILE A 47 -1.86 -12.41 -19.65
N ALA A 48 -3.10 -11.93 -19.50
CA ALA A 48 -4.17 -12.17 -20.46
C ALA A 48 -3.92 -11.48 -21.82
N ASN A 49 -3.37 -10.26 -21.78
CA ASN A 49 -2.98 -9.52 -22.98
C ASN A 49 -1.56 -8.96 -22.79
N LEU A 50 -0.57 -9.74 -23.24
CA LEU A 50 0.85 -9.39 -23.06
C LEU A 50 1.18 -8.02 -23.65
N GLN A 51 0.69 -7.72 -24.84
CA GLN A 51 0.97 -6.46 -25.53
C GLN A 51 0.44 -5.26 -24.72
N SER A 52 -0.81 -5.34 -24.24
CA SER A 52 -1.43 -4.26 -23.45
C SER A 52 -0.70 -4.04 -22.13
N VAL A 53 -0.34 -5.12 -21.43
CA VAL A 53 0.39 -5.03 -20.16
C VAL A 53 1.79 -4.48 -20.37
N CYS A 54 2.50 -4.94 -21.40
CA CYS A 54 3.82 -4.40 -21.75
C CYS A 54 3.76 -2.90 -22.07
N ALA A 55 2.74 -2.46 -22.82
CA ALA A 55 2.54 -1.05 -23.12
C ALA A 55 2.26 -0.22 -21.85
N ALA A 56 1.40 -0.72 -20.96
CA ALA A 56 1.08 -0.05 -19.69
C ALA A 56 2.30 0.05 -18.76
N LEU A 57 3.14 -0.99 -18.72
CA LEU A 57 4.32 -1.05 -17.87
C LEU A 57 5.60 -0.49 -18.52
N GLY A 58 5.53 -0.09 -19.80
CA GLY A 58 6.68 0.34 -20.59
C GLY A 58 7.76 -0.74 -20.71
N MET A 59 7.36 -2.00 -20.77
CA MET A 59 8.26 -3.16 -20.93
C MET A 59 8.29 -3.63 -22.38
N GLU A 60 9.40 -4.23 -22.80
CA GLU A 60 9.53 -4.80 -24.14
C GLU A 60 8.99 -6.22 -24.18
N GLU A 61 7.96 -6.46 -25.01
CA GLU A 61 7.30 -7.77 -25.14
C GLU A 61 8.27 -8.90 -25.46
N GLU A 62 9.20 -8.68 -26.40
CA GLU A 62 10.22 -9.66 -26.80
C GLU A 62 11.14 -10.06 -25.63
N THR A 63 11.39 -9.14 -24.70
CA THR A 63 12.19 -9.43 -23.51
C THR A 63 11.45 -10.36 -22.57
N LEU A 64 10.13 -10.16 -22.34
CA LEU A 64 9.35 -11.10 -21.53
C LEU A 64 9.22 -12.48 -22.20
N ARG A 65 9.05 -12.53 -23.52
CA ARG A 65 8.95 -13.79 -24.27
C ARG A 65 10.22 -14.64 -24.23
N ARG A 66 11.38 -14.02 -24.02
CA ARG A 66 12.68 -14.69 -23.89
C ARG A 66 12.94 -15.25 -22.49
N GLU A 67 12.07 -14.99 -21.51
CA GLU A 67 12.21 -15.56 -20.19
C GLU A 67 12.23 -17.09 -20.26
N PRO A 68 13.24 -17.75 -19.67
CA PRO A 68 13.26 -19.19 -19.57
C PRO A 68 11.97 -19.68 -18.92
N LEU A 69 11.39 -20.75 -19.47
CA LEU A 69 10.16 -21.37 -18.96
C LEU A 69 8.86 -20.58 -19.18
N ALA A 70 8.91 -19.40 -19.81
CA ALA A 70 7.70 -18.71 -20.24
C ALA A 70 7.10 -19.34 -21.50
N PHE A 71 5.77 -19.33 -21.61
CA PHE A 71 5.05 -19.88 -22.75
C PHE A 71 3.70 -19.18 -22.94
N THR A 72 3.09 -19.34 -24.11
CA THR A 72 1.72 -18.86 -24.38
C THR A 72 0.78 -20.05 -24.49
N THR A 73 -0.36 -20.00 -23.80
CA THR A 73 -1.39 -21.03 -23.88
C THR A 73 -2.12 -20.96 -25.23
N LYS A 74 -2.91 -22.00 -25.54
CA LYS A 74 -3.74 -22.01 -26.76
C LYS A 74 -4.78 -20.89 -26.78
N ASP A 75 -5.19 -20.42 -25.62
CA ASP A 75 -6.17 -19.35 -25.44
C ASP A 75 -5.52 -17.96 -25.52
N GLY A 76 -4.21 -17.88 -25.79
CA GLY A 76 -3.47 -16.63 -25.95
C GLY A 76 -2.96 -16.02 -24.64
N VAL A 77 -3.16 -16.67 -23.50
CA VAL A 77 -2.65 -16.22 -22.20
C VAL A 77 -1.16 -16.49 -22.11
N PHE A 78 -0.38 -15.46 -21.78
CA PHE A 78 1.05 -15.61 -21.55
C PHE A 78 1.31 -16.02 -20.10
N VAL A 79 2.11 -17.07 -19.90
CA VAL A 79 2.43 -17.64 -18.59
C VAL A 79 3.93 -17.60 -18.39
N GLY A 80 4.38 -17.09 -17.25
CA GLY A 80 5.78 -16.97 -16.90
C GLY A 80 6.14 -17.51 -15.50
N PRO A 81 7.43 -17.73 -15.25
CA PRO A 81 7.94 -18.16 -13.93
C PRO A 81 7.84 -17.06 -12.88
N TRP A 82 8.06 -17.41 -11.61
CA TRP A 82 8.10 -16.47 -10.48
C TRP A 82 9.08 -15.30 -10.69
N SER A 83 10.25 -15.55 -11.28
CA SER A 83 11.23 -14.49 -11.57
C SER A 83 10.66 -13.38 -12.45
N LEU A 84 9.77 -13.73 -13.37
CA LEU A 84 9.06 -12.75 -14.19
C LEU A 84 7.98 -12.02 -13.39
N ALA A 85 7.27 -12.72 -12.50
CA ALA A 85 6.30 -12.10 -11.60
C ALA A 85 6.95 -10.99 -10.75
N VAL A 86 8.12 -11.27 -10.18
CA VAL A 86 8.90 -10.29 -9.41
C VAL A 86 9.31 -9.10 -10.28
N LYS A 87 9.81 -9.32 -11.50
CA LYS A 87 10.18 -8.23 -12.43
C LYS A 87 8.99 -7.34 -12.77
N VAL A 88 7.84 -7.94 -13.05
CA VAL A 88 6.59 -7.20 -13.33
C VAL A 88 6.16 -6.42 -12.10
N ALA A 89 6.16 -7.02 -10.92
CA ALA A 89 5.78 -6.36 -9.67
C ALA A 89 6.72 -5.19 -9.31
N MET A 90 8.04 -5.36 -9.44
CA MET A 90 8.99 -4.25 -9.30
C MET A 90 8.65 -3.10 -10.24
N ARG A 91 8.37 -3.41 -11.51
CA ARG A 91 8.00 -2.38 -12.49
C ARG A 91 6.70 -1.66 -12.14
N VAL A 92 5.71 -2.40 -11.63
CA VAL A 92 4.45 -1.82 -11.12
C VAL A 92 4.73 -0.89 -9.94
N ALA A 93 5.61 -1.27 -9.00
CA ALA A 93 5.98 -0.43 -7.87
C ALA A 93 6.68 0.86 -8.30
N GLU A 94 7.65 0.78 -9.22
CA GLU A 94 8.36 1.94 -9.76
C GLU A 94 7.40 2.96 -10.42
N LEU A 95 6.44 2.47 -11.21
CA LEU A 95 5.50 3.33 -11.92
C LEU A 95 4.44 3.95 -11.00
N ASN A 96 4.09 3.25 -9.92
CA ASN A 96 3.00 3.63 -9.02
C ASN A 96 3.48 3.98 -7.61
N GLY A 97 4.74 4.40 -7.45
CA GLY A 97 5.37 4.44 -6.13
C GLY A 97 4.66 5.33 -5.11
N GLU A 98 4.03 6.44 -5.50
CA GLU A 98 3.21 7.24 -4.58
C GLU A 98 2.00 6.44 -4.04
N ALA A 99 1.26 5.76 -4.93
CA ALA A 99 0.11 4.96 -4.55
C ALA A 99 0.50 3.74 -3.71
N VAL A 100 1.61 3.08 -4.07
CA VAL A 100 2.15 1.94 -3.31
C VAL A 100 2.61 2.39 -1.92
N MET A 101 3.35 3.50 -1.81
CA MET A 101 3.80 4.01 -0.51
C MET A 101 2.65 4.45 0.39
N GLN A 102 1.57 5.03 -0.17
CA GLN A 102 0.37 5.33 0.61
C GLN A 102 -0.27 4.05 1.19
N LYS A 103 -0.29 2.95 0.44
CA LYS A 103 -0.75 1.64 0.94
C LYS A 103 0.19 1.08 2.01
N VAL A 104 1.49 1.18 1.82
CA VAL A 104 2.50 0.77 2.81
C VAL A 104 2.25 1.47 4.15
N ILE A 105 2.15 2.81 4.14
CA ILE A 105 1.91 3.60 5.34
C ILE A 105 0.58 3.19 6.02
N ALA A 106 -0.47 2.94 5.24
CA ALA A 106 -1.77 2.55 5.77
C ALA A 106 -1.75 1.16 6.43
N GLU A 107 -1.06 0.18 5.84
CA GLU A 107 -0.93 -1.16 6.43
C GLU A 107 -0.02 -1.15 7.66
N GLU A 108 1.02 -0.33 7.71
CA GLU A 108 1.84 -0.19 8.91
C GLU A 108 1.07 0.41 10.09
N GLU A 109 0.31 1.48 9.86
CA GLU A 109 -0.54 2.07 10.90
C GLU A 109 -1.57 1.05 11.42
N LYS A 110 -2.08 0.19 10.54
CA LYS A 110 -2.97 -0.91 10.92
C LYS A 110 -2.25 -1.97 11.74
N ILE A 111 -1.06 -2.40 11.34
CA ILE A 111 -0.22 -3.35 12.10
C ILE A 111 0.10 -2.80 13.49
N GLU A 112 0.43 -1.51 13.61
CA GLU A 112 0.65 -0.85 14.89
C GLU A 112 -0.59 -0.93 15.79
N LEU A 113 -1.77 -0.57 15.26
CA LEU A 113 -3.03 -0.63 16.01
C LEU A 113 -3.37 -2.06 16.45
N GLU A 114 -3.23 -3.04 15.55
CA GLU A 114 -3.51 -4.46 15.84
C GLU A 114 -2.49 -5.04 16.84
N SER A 115 -1.25 -4.55 16.85
CA SER A 115 -0.21 -4.93 17.83
C SER A 115 -0.49 -4.40 19.24
N VAL A 116 -1.29 -3.34 19.38
CA VAL A 116 -1.70 -2.80 20.69
C VAL A 116 -3.03 -3.38 21.14
N HIS A 117 -4.01 -3.46 20.24
CA HIS A 117 -5.41 -3.74 20.60
C HIS A 117 -5.88 -5.16 20.24
N GLY A 118 -5.08 -5.89 19.46
CA GLY A 118 -5.48 -7.15 18.86
C GLY A 118 -6.37 -6.90 17.64
N TRP A 119 -6.84 -7.99 17.05
CA TRP A 119 -7.64 -7.94 15.83
C TRP A 119 -8.97 -8.65 16.07
N THR A 120 -10.07 -8.09 15.55
CA THR A 120 -11.39 -8.74 15.59
C THR A 120 -11.84 -9.02 14.18
N TYR A 121 -12.17 -10.28 13.90
CA TYR A 121 -12.75 -10.70 12.63
C TYR A 121 -14.11 -11.35 12.85
N THR A 122 -14.92 -11.34 11.81
CA THR A 122 -16.25 -11.95 11.84
C THR A 122 -16.30 -13.14 10.90
N THR A 123 -16.85 -14.27 11.35
CA THR A 123 -17.15 -15.43 10.51
C THR A 123 -18.66 -15.67 10.39
N GLY A 124 -19.06 -16.44 9.38
CA GLY A 124 -20.47 -16.77 9.12
C GLY A 124 -21.21 -15.77 8.22
N ARG A 125 -22.46 -16.09 7.88
CA ARG A 125 -23.34 -15.23 7.05
C ARG A 125 -24.72 -15.09 7.69
N GLY A 126 -25.28 -13.88 7.69
CA GLY A 126 -26.62 -13.65 8.21
C GLY A 126 -26.73 -13.91 9.71
N SER A 127 -27.63 -14.79 10.13
CA SER A 127 -27.93 -15.07 11.53
C SER A 127 -26.87 -15.90 12.27
N THR A 128 -25.89 -16.47 11.58
CA THR A 128 -24.75 -17.22 12.16
C THR A 128 -23.47 -16.37 12.22
N ARG A 129 -23.62 -15.05 12.31
CA ARG A 129 -22.50 -14.11 12.38
C ARG A 129 -21.86 -14.19 13.77
N GLU A 130 -20.62 -14.67 13.83
CA GLU A 130 -19.83 -14.78 15.06
C GLU A 130 -18.62 -13.84 15.01
N GLU A 131 -18.36 -13.13 16.10
CA GLU A 131 -17.18 -12.27 16.24
C GLU A 131 -16.08 -13.00 17.02
N HIS A 132 -14.89 -13.02 16.45
CA HIS A 132 -13.71 -13.64 17.03
C HIS A 132 -12.65 -12.57 17.27
N TRP A 133 -12.23 -12.44 18.53
CA TRP A 133 -11.12 -11.59 18.91
C TRP A 133 -9.82 -12.39 19.00
N VAL A 134 -8.76 -11.84 18.40
CA VAL A 134 -7.40 -12.37 18.40
C VAL A 134 -6.52 -11.45 19.23
N PRO A 135 -5.87 -11.96 20.30
CA PRO A 135 -4.98 -11.15 21.12
C PRO A 135 -3.72 -10.74 20.33
N PRO A 136 -3.13 -9.57 20.63
CA PRO A 136 -1.90 -9.11 19.97
C PRO A 136 -0.76 -10.13 19.95
N THR A 137 -0.60 -10.89 21.04
CA THR A 137 0.48 -11.88 21.18
C THR A 137 0.43 -13.00 20.13
N ARG A 138 -0.74 -13.27 19.52
CA ARG A 138 -0.89 -14.24 18.44
C ARG A 138 -0.64 -13.66 17.05
N LEU A 139 -0.51 -12.34 16.94
CA LEU A 139 -0.30 -11.63 15.68
C LEU A 139 1.17 -11.34 15.41
N THR A 140 2.06 -11.48 16.40
CA THR A 140 3.48 -11.09 16.31
C THR A 140 4.19 -11.63 15.07
N ASP A 141 4.15 -12.94 14.84
CA ASP A 141 4.84 -13.58 13.71
C ASP A 141 4.22 -13.19 12.36
N PHE A 142 2.90 -13.02 12.35
CA PHE A 142 2.16 -12.58 11.17
C PHE A 142 2.52 -11.14 10.79
N HIS A 143 2.51 -10.21 11.76
CA HIS A 143 2.93 -8.83 11.57
C HIS A 143 4.40 -8.73 11.16
N ALA A 144 5.29 -9.56 11.75
CA ALA A 144 6.69 -9.58 11.35
C ALA A 144 6.85 -9.92 9.85
N LYS A 145 6.14 -10.95 9.35
CA LYS A 145 6.15 -11.30 7.93
C LYS A 145 5.56 -10.20 7.05
N GLN A 146 4.46 -9.57 7.48
CA GLN A 146 3.87 -8.46 6.74
C GLN A 146 4.82 -7.26 6.65
N LEU A 147 5.43 -6.85 7.77
CA LEU A 147 6.41 -5.76 7.78
C LEU A 147 7.61 -6.05 6.87
N MET A 148 8.08 -7.29 6.80
CA MET A 148 9.12 -7.68 5.83
C MET A 148 8.66 -7.50 4.39
N SER A 149 7.40 -7.80 4.09
CA SER A 149 6.82 -7.61 2.74
C SER A 149 6.72 -6.12 2.39
N LEU A 150 6.27 -5.29 3.34
CA LEU A 150 6.17 -3.84 3.18
C LEU A 150 7.55 -3.18 2.98
N ASN A 151 8.59 -3.69 3.64
CA ASN A 151 9.96 -3.20 3.41
C ASN A 151 10.47 -3.49 1.99
N ILE A 152 10.11 -4.64 1.42
CA ILE A 152 10.43 -4.95 0.01
C ILE A 152 9.70 -3.96 -0.93
N LEU A 153 8.43 -3.64 -0.65
CA LEU A 153 7.69 -2.66 -1.44
C LEU A 153 8.33 -1.27 -1.41
N ARG A 154 8.81 -0.83 -0.24
CA ARG A 154 9.57 0.43 -0.13
C ARG A 154 10.79 0.43 -1.03
N GLU A 155 11.58 -0.64 -0.95
CA GLU A 155 12.80 -0.77 -1.75
C GLU A 155 12.50 -0.67 -3.26
N TRP A 156 11.40 -1.28 -3.71
CA TRP A 156 11.00 -1.26 -5.12
C TRP A 156 10.39 0.06 -5.59
N CYS A 157 9.83 0.89 -4.71
CA CYS A 157 9.34 2.21 -5.09
C CYS A 157 10.47 3.18 -5.48
N GLY A 158 11.73 2.87 -5.14
CA GLY A 158 12.88 3.71 -5.44
C GLY A 158 13.10 4.83 -4.42
N LYS A 159 14.37 5.25 -4.31
CA LYS A 159 14.83 6.17 -3.27
C LYS A 159 14.25 7.57 -3.42
N GLU A 160 14.04 8.03 -4.65
CA GLU A 160 13.54 9.36 -4.96
C GLU A 160 12.09 9.55 -4.49
N ILE A 161 11.27 8.51 -4.58
CA ILE A 161 9.88 8.53 -4.10
C ILE A 161 9.85 8.56 -2.58
N ILE A 162 10.72 7.79 -1.92
CA ILE A 162 10.88 7.83 -0.47
C ILE A 162 11.32 9.22 -0.02
N GLU A 163 12.38 9.78 -0.60
CA GLU A 163 12.90 11.10 -0.24
C GLU A 163 11.85 12.21 -0.43
N ARG A 164 11.08 12.16 -1.52
CA ARG A 164 9.99 13.12 -1.77
C ARG A 164 8.87 13.01 -0.73
N LEU A 165 8.52 11.79 -0.32
CA LEU A 165 7.49 11.59 0.71
C LEU A 165 7.98 12.06 2.08
N ASP A 166 9.23 11.78 2.42
CA ASP A 166 9.87 12.27 3.65
C ASP A 166 9.92 13.81 3.66
N GLU A 167 10.27 14.44 2.54
CA GLU A 167 10.23 15.89 2.39
C GLU A 167 8.81 16.44 2.58
N LEU A 168 7.80 15.82 1.97
CA LEU A 168 6.40 16.22 2.14
C LEU A 168 5.92 16.06 3.58
N GLU A 169 6.36 15.01 4.28
CA GLU A 169 6.06 14.81 5.69
C GLU A 169 6.71 15.88 6.57
N ALA A 170 8.01 16.15 6.36
CA ALA A 170 8.74 17.20 7.06
C ALA A 170 8.10 18.59 6.84
N LEU A 171 7.71 18.90 5.60
CA LEU A 171 7.01 20.15 5.28
C LEU A 171 5.65 20.23 5.97
N ARG A 172 4.89 19.13 6.04
CA ARG A 172 3.60 19.10 6.77
C ARG A 172 3.79 19.28 8.27
N GLU A 173 4.83 18.69 8.84
CA GLU A 173 5.17 18.86 10.24
C GLU A 173 5.56 20.31 10.54
N GLU A 174 6.35 20.93 9.67
CA GLU A 174 6.73 22.33 9.80
C GLU A 174 5.52 23.28 9.69
N VAL A 175 4.62 23.04 8.73
CA VAL A 175 3.37 23.79 8.62
C VAL A 175 2.53 23.66 9.91
N ARG A 176 2.45 22.46 10.51
CA ARG A 176 1.76 22.28 11.80
C ARG A 176 2.45 23.05 12.91
N ARG A 177 3.77 22.99 13.00
CA ARG A 177 4.56 23.69 14.03
C ARG A 177 4.36 25.21 13.94
N LEU A 178 4.43 25.77 12.73
CA LEU A 178 4.15 27.18 12.47
C LEU A 178 2.71 27.53 12.83
N GLY A 179 1.75 26.68 12.42
CA GLY A 179 0.35 26.83 12.79
C GLY A 179 0.14 26.94 14.31
N MET A 180 0.72 26.03 15.08
CA MET A 180 0.65 26.07 16.55
C MET A 180 1.36 27.30 17.16
N LEU A 181 2.44 27.78 16.56
CA LEU A 181 3.10 29.02 16.99
C LEU A 181 2.21 30.24 16.78
N VAL A 182 1.54 30.33 15.62
CA VAL A 182 0.63 31.44 15.32
C VAL A 182 -0.61 31.39 16.20
N GLU A 183 -1.20 30.21 16.44
CA GLU A 183 -2.33 30.07 17.37
C GLU A 183 -1.97 30.54 18.79
N ARG A 184 -0.76 30.21 19.27
CA ARG A 184 -0.26 30.73 20.56
C ARG A 184 -0.07 32.24 20.55
N ALA A 185 0.45 32.83 19.46
CA ALA A 185 0.61 34.27 19.34
C ALA A 185 -0.76 35.00 19.34
N ILE A 186 -1.75 34.48 18.62
CA ILE A 186 -3.12 35.00 18.62
C ILE A 186 -3.72 34.96 20.03
N ALA A 187 -3.53 33.85 20.75
CA ALA A 187 -4.01 33.72 22.13
C ALA A 187 -3.40 34.79 23.05
N GLU A 188 -2.09 35.03 22.96
CA GLU A 188 -1.41 36.07 23.76
C GLU A 188 -1.83 37.49 23.35
N LEU A 189 -2.00 37.78 22.05
CA LEU A 189 -2.52 39.07 21.58
C LEU A 189 -3.92 39.37 22.14
N ARG A 190 -4.80 38.36 22.19
CA ARG A 190 -6.12 38.49 22.82
C ARG A 190 -5.99 38.80 24.31
N ARG A 191 -5.10 38.11 25.03
CA ARG A 191 -4.83 38.36 26.46
C ARG A 191 -4.33 39.78 26.72
N CYS A 192 -3.56 40.35 25.81
CA CYS A 192 -3.08 41.73 25.88
C CYS A 192 -4.08 42.79 25.38
N GLY A 193 -5.31 42.41 25.02
CA GLY A 193 -6.34 43.33 24.53
C GLY A 193 -6.20 43.75 23.06
N GLN A 194 -5.26 43.16 22.31
CA GLN A 194 -5.04 43.43 20.88
C GLN A 194 -6.00 42.61 19.99
N GLY A 195 -7.29 42.65 20.30
CA GLY A 195 -8.31 41.79 19.68
C GLY A 195 -8.47 42.00 18.17
N ALA A 196 -8.34 43.23 17.68
CA ALA A 196 -8.42 43.53 16.25
C ALA A 196 -7.27 42.90 15.45
N ILE A 197 -6.03 42.98 15.97
CA ILE A 197 -4.85 42.37 15.35
C ILE A 197 -4.97 40.84 15.37
N ALA A 198 -5.41 40.29 16.50
CA ALA A 198 -5.65 38.85 16.63
C ALA A 198 -6.71 38.34 15.62
N ALA A 199 -7.78 39.09 15.39
CA ALA A 199 -8.82 38.75 14.43
C ALA A 199 -8.32 38.80 12.97
N THR A 200 -7.49 39.79 12.62
CA THR A 200 -6.85 39.83 11.29
C THR A 200 -5.94 38.64 11.07
N MET A 201 -5.08 38.30 12.05
CA MET A 201 -4.17 37.15 11.94
C MET A 201 -4.91 35.81 11.83
N GLU A 202 -6.05 35.66 12.51
CA GLU A 202 -6.90 34.48 12.41
C GLU A 202 -7.58 34.39 11.03
N SER A 203 -7.99 35.52 10.46
CA SER A 203 -8.54 35.60 9.10
C SER A 203 -7.49 35.27 8.04
N ASP A 204 -6.26 35.75 8.19
CA ASP A 204 -5.15 35.52 7.24
C ASP A 204 -4.69 34.05 7.24
N LEU A 205 -4.88 33.33 8.35
CA LEU A 205 -4.65 31.88 8.47
C LEU A 205 -5.67 31.05 7.66
N GLY A 206 -6.85 31.61 7.36
CA GLY A 206 -7.91 30.99 6.57
C GLY A 206 -8.67 29.84 7.26
N VAL A 207 -7.97 28.82 7.76
CA VAL A 207 -8.55 27.65 8.46
C VAL A 207 -7.78 27.41 9.76
N PRO A 208 -8.43 27.30 10.93
CA PRO A 208 -7.74 26.96 12.17
C PRO A 208 -6.99 25.62 12.04
N VAL A 209 -5.78 25.51 12.58
CA VAL A 209 -4.93 24.30 12.44
C VAL A 209 -5.58 23.12 13.17
N SER A 210 -6.31 23.40 14.25
CA SER A 210 -7.22 22.45 14.91
C SER A 210 -8.22 21.77 13.95
N THR A 211 -8.60 22.42 12.85
CA THR A 211 -9.50 21.87 11.81
C THR A 211 -8.78 20.95 10.82
N LEU A 212 -7.46 21.11 10.63
CA LEU A 212 -6.65 20.22 9.77
C LEU A 212 -6.51 18.81 10.37
N VAL A 213 -6.78 18.65 11.67
CA VAL A 213 -6.75 17.38 12.40
C VAL A 213 -7.94 16.46 12.02
N LEU A 214 -9.03 17.00 11.47
CA LEU A 214 -10.29 16.24 11.33
C LEU A 214 -10.47 15.48 10.01
N ARG A 215 -9.62 15.69 8.98
CA ARG A 215 -9.77 14.97 7.70
C ARG A 215 -9.42 13.47 7.75
N ARG A 216 -8.80 12.96 8.82
CA ARG A 216 -8.53 11.53 9.00
C ARG A 216 -9.59 10.78 9.84
N ARG A 217 -10.60 11.47 10.39
CA ARG A 217 -11.57 10.88 11.33
C ARG A 217 -13.04 11.09 10.97
N MET A 218 -13.43 11.14 9.70
CA MET A 218 -14.86 10.92 9.35
C MET A 218 -15.03 10.23 8.00
N LYS A 219 -15.01 8.89 8.04
CA LYS A 219 -15.84 8.06 7.15
C LYS A 219 -16.54 6.97 7.97
N LYS A 220 -17.29 7.39 9.00
CA LYS A 220 -18.34 6.54 9.59
C LYS A 220 -19.53 6.61 8.63
N ARG A 221 -19.84 5.48 7.97
CA ARG A 221 -21.10 5.28 7.24
C ARG A 221 -22.28 5.54 8.19
N PRO A 222 -23.34 6.26 7.79
CA PRO A 222 -24.60 6.19 8.50
C PRO A 222 -25.22 4.83 8.22
N GLY A 223 -25.61 4.14 9.29
CA GLY A 223 -26.41 2.93 9.20
C GLY A 223 -27.81 3.22 8.66
N GLY A 224 -28.26 2.34 7.79
CA GLY A 224 -29.66 2.05 7.48
C GLY A 224 -29.83 0.55 7.52
#